data_AF-A0A7Y5VZL4-F1
#
_entry.id   AF-A0A7Y5VZL4-F1
#
_cell.length_a   1.000
_cell.length_b   1.000
_cell.length_c   1.000
_cell.angle_alpha   90.00
_cell.angle_beta   90.00
_cell.angle_gamma   90.00
#
_symmetry.space_group_name_H-M   'P 1'
#
loop_
_entity.id
_entity.type
_entity.pdbx_description
1 polymer ?
#
loop_
_entity_poly.entity_id
_entity_poly.type
_entity_poly.pdbx_seq_one_letter_code
_entity_poly.pdbx_strand_id
1 'polypeptide(L)'
;MNWDSPGQFGLLDPAGRSLQAASGDGMAVAIVFSPGPPRSSQIRPPTRGTSCTGSDSAAADLSHYLDPGHARAGSGVIEITLHPATLDDEAPNDLATWIGIDDVFDALRRRRDHASHLDALLARSANALAGRLAASRTEWLARHA
;
A
#
# COMPACT_ATOMS: atom_id res chain seq x y z
N MET A 1 1.28 -9.72 -7.42
CA MET A 1 2.19 -8.58 -7.16
C MET A 1 3.59 -9.03 -7.55
N ASN A 2 4.26 -8.32 -8.45
CA ASN A 2 5.65 -8.63 -8.81
C ASN A 2 6.58 -7.88 -7.83
N TRP A 3 7.83 -8.33 -7.69
CA TRP A 3 8.82 -7.67 -6.84
C TRP A 3 9.21 -6.27 -7.34
N ASP A 4 8.85 -5.94 -8.58
CA ASP A 4 9.05 -4.65 -9.26
C ASP A 4 7.71 -3.90 -9.46
N SER A 5 6.73 -4.12 -8.57
CA SER A 5 5.47 -3.38 -8.61
C SER A 5 5.63 -2.04 -7.84
N PRO A 6 5.50 -0.87 -8.49
CA PRO A 6 5.76 0.46 -7.92
C PRO A 6 4.71 0.92 -6.88
N GLY A 7 4.23 0.05 -5.98
CA GLY A 7 3.00 0.34 -5.25
C GLY A 7 1.80 0.54 -6.18
N GLN A 8 0.62 0.73 -5.59
CA GLN A 8 -0.60 1.03 -6.36
C GLN A 8 -1.42 2.16 -5.72
N PHE A 9 -1.12 2.50 -4.46
CA PHE A 9 -1.91 3.45 -3.70
C PHE A 9 -1.18 4.79 -3.58
N GLY A 10 -1.77 5.83 -4.19
CA GLY A 10 -1.38 7.21 -3.96
C GLY A 10 -2.10 7.73 -2.71
N LEU A 11 -1.35 8.16 -1.70
CA LEU A 11 -1.93 8.64 -0.45
C LEU A 11 -2.00 10.16 -0.46
N LEU A 12 -3.15 10.70 -0.08
CA LEU A 12 -3.40 12.14 -0.03
C LEU A 12 -3.91 12.53 1.36
N ASP A 13 -3.55 13.72 1.81
CA ASP A 13 -4.21 14.38 2.93
C ASP A 13 -5.52 15.08 2.48
N PRO A 14 -6.34 15.61 3.40
CA PRO A 14 -7.60 16.27 3.04
C PRO A 14 -7.45 17.54 2.19
N ALA A 15 -6.24 18.11 2.11
CA ALA A 15 -5.91 19.24 1.25
C ALA A 15 -5.41 18.80 -0.15
N GLY A 16 -5.40 17.49 -0.43
CA GLY A 16 -4.90 16.92 -1.68
C GLY A 16 -3.38 16.85 -1.77
N ARG A 17 -2.65 17.02 -0.65
CA ARG A 17 -1.19 16.89 -0.64
C ARG A 17 -0.80 15.44 -0.50
N SER A 18 0.22 15.02 -1.25
CA SER A 18 0.72 13.65 -1.20
C SER A 18 1.35 13.32 0.16
N LEU A 19 0.94 12.19 0.72
CA LEU A 19 1.60 11.52 1.84
C LEU A 19 2.53 10.45 1.26
N GLN A 20 3.79 10.46 1.68
CA GLN A 20 4.82 9.59 1.10
C GLN A 20 4.88 8.25 1.84
N ALA A 21 4.77 7.15 1.10
CA ALA A 21 5.12 5.82 1.59
C ALA A 21 6.63 5.59 1.48
N ALA A 22 7.15 4.59 2.22
CA ALA A 22 8.53 4.13 2.08
C ALA A 22 8.71 3.37 0.76
N SER A 23 8.88 4.13 -0.33
CA SER A 23 9.05 3.63 -1.70
C SER A 23 9.74 4.70 -2.55
N GLY A 24 10.47 4.29 -3.59
CA GLY A 24 11.13 5.21 -4.53
C GLY A 24 10.17 6.10 -5.34
N ASP A 25 8.90 5.69 -5.47
CA ASP A 25 7.81 6.45 -6.13
C ASP A 25 6.84 7.10 -5.13
N GLY A 26 7.08 6.94 -3.83
CA GLY A 26 6.20 7.45 -2.78
C GLY A 26 4.85 6.74 -2.62
N MET A 27 4.59 5.66 -3.38
CA MET A 27 3.33 4.93 -3.36
C MET A 27 3.33 3.77 -2.36
N ALA A 28 2.16 3.51 -1.77
CA ALA A 28 1.97 2.37 -0.88
C ALA A 28 1.60 1.11 -1.67
N VAL A 29 2.04 -0.04 -1.17
CA VAL A 29 1.65 -1.38 -1.68
C VAL A 29 0.45 -1.95 -0.93
N ALA A 30 0.21 -1.47 0.29
CA ALA A 30 -0.94 -1.84 1.10
C ALA A 30 -1.33 -0.72 2.06
N ILE A 31 -2.61 -0.67 2.41
CA ILE A 31 -3.16 0.20 3.44
C ILE A 31 -3.96 -0.67 4.40
N VAL A 32 -3.77 -0.43 5.69
CA VAL A 32 -4.50 -1.08 6.77
C VAL A 32 -5.37 -0.03 7.45
N PHE A 33 -6.68 -0.25 7.41
CA PHE A 33 -7.66 0.60 8.07
C PHE A 33 -8.05 0.00 9.42
N SER A 34 -8.20 0.86 10.42
CA SER A 34 -8.85 0.56 11.70
C SER A 34 -10.12 1.40 11.78
N PRO A 35 -11.29 0.79 11.54
CA PRO A 35 -12.55 1.50 11.60
C PRO A 35 -12.80 2.14 12.97
N GLY A 36 -13.28 3.38 12.97
CA GLY A 36 -13.78 4.03 14.18
C GLY A 36 -15.12 3.44 14.66
N PRO A 37 -15.71 4.01 15.73
CA PRO A 37 -17.11 3.75 16.08
C PRO A 37 -18.05 3.95 14.87
N PRO A 38 -19.10 3.13 14.73
CA PRO A 38 -20.01 3.24 13.59
C PRO A 38 -20.70 4.60 13.56
N ARG A 39 -20.65 5.26 12.40
CA ARG A 39 -21.36 6.51 12.14
C ARG A 39 -22.85 6.25 11.88
N SER A 40 -23.66 7.31 11.91
CA SER A 40 -25.12 7.22 11.68
C SER A 40 -25.51 6.53 10.36
N SER A 41 -24.68 6.66 9.32
CA SER A 41 -24.85 6.01 8.02
C SER A 41 -24.33 4.56 7.95
N GLN A 42 -23.61 4.10 8.98
CA GLN A 42 -22.94 2.80 9.03
C GLN A 42 -23.71 1.82 9.91
N ILE A 43 -24.33 0.82 9.28
CA ILE A 43 -25.02 -0.27 9.98
C ILE A 43 -24.11 -1.51 9.94
N ARG A 44 -23.56 -1.90 11.09
CA ARG A 44 -22.72 -3.10 11.24
C ARG A 44 -23.58 -4.25 11.79
N PRO A 45 -23.94 -5.27 10.98
CA PRO A 45 -24.81 -6.35 11.44
C PRO A 45 -24.14 -7.14 12.57
N PRO A 46 -24.88 -7.57 13.61
CA PRO A 46 -24.33 -8.41 14.67
C PRO A 46 -23.85 -9.76 14.11
N THR A 47 -22.75 -10.28 14.65
CA THR A 47 -22.23 -11.60 14.26
C THR A 47 -23.24 -12.70 14.60
N ARG A 48 -23.63 -13.51 13.62
CA ARG A 48 -24.40 -14.75 13.85
C ARG A 48 -23.46 -15.94 13.77
N GLY A 49 -22.71 -16.18 14.85
CA GLY A 49 -21.86 -17.38 14.98
C GLY A 49 -20.51 -17.34 14.26
N THR A 50 -20.12 -16.20 13.69
CA THR A 50 -18.79 -15.95 13.10
C THR A 50 -18.00 -14.94 13.93
N SER A 51 -16.67 -14.96 13.85
CA SER A 51 -15.82 -13.98 14.54
C SER A 51 -15.81 -12.60 13.85
N CYS A 52 -16.22 -12.54 12.58
CA CYS A 52 -16.25 -11.32 11.78
C CYS A 52 -17.68 -11.02 11.31
N THR A 53 -18.07 -9.75 11.36
CA THR A 53 -19.29 -9.21 10.77
C THR A 53 -19.08 -8.91 9.28
N GLY A 54 -20.13 -8.93 8.47
CA GLY A 54 -20.07 -8.73 7.02
C GLY A 54 -20.53 -9.94 6.21
N SER A 55 -20.65 -9.75 4.90
CA SER A 55 -20.95 -10.75 3.89
C SER A 55 -19.67 -11.35 3.28
N ASP A 56 -19.81 -12.17 2.25
CA ASP A 56 -18.71 -12.66 1.41
C ASP A 56 -18.22 -11.61 0.38
N SER A 57 -18.82 -10.42 0.34
CA SER A 57 -18.49 -9.34 -0.58
C SER A 57 -17.98 -8.10 0.14
N ALA A 58 -16.66 -7.97 0.23
CA ALA A 58 -16.01 -6.80 0.80
C ALA A 58 -16.44 -5.49 0.12
N ALA A 59 -16.69 -5.52 -1.20
CA ALA A 59 -17.13 -4.35 -1.95
C ALA A 59 -18.55 -3.90 -1.53
N ALA A 60 -19.44 -4.84 -1.21
CA ALA A 60 -20.78 -4.53 -0.72
C ALA A 60 -20.75 -4.01 0.73
N ASP A 61 -19.85 -4.57 1.54
CA ASP A 61 -19.79 -4.26 2.96
C ASP A 61 -19.02 -2.98 3.29
N LEU A 62 -18.12 -2.53 2.42
CA LEU A 62 -17.14 -1.48 2.74
C LEU A 62 -17.79 -0.21 3.33
N SER A 63 -18.91 0.23 2.78
CA SER A 63 -19.63 1.44 3.24
C SER A 63 -20.24 1.32 4.64
N HIS A 64 -20.40 0.10 5.15
CA HIS A 64 -20.86 -0.16 6.52
C HIS A 64 -19.72 -0.11 7.55
N TYR A 65 -18.47 -0.16 7.11
CA TYR A 65 -17.30 -0.21 7.99
C TYR A 65 -16.39 1.00 7.85
N LEU A 66 -16.17 1.50 6.63
CA LEU A 66 -15.23 2.58 6.36
C LEU A 66 -15.92 3.90 6.02
N ASP A 67 -15.22 4.98 6.31
CA ASP A 67 -15.56 6.34 5.92
C ASP A 67 -15.60 6.49 4.38
N PRO A 68 -16.39 7.44 3.87
CA PRO A 68 -16.40 7.76 2.45
C PRO A 68 -15.06 8.38 2.01
N GLY A 69 -14.72 8.24 0.73
CA GLY A 69 -13.50 8.84 0.15
C GLY A 69 -12.36 7.85 -0.13
N HIS A 70 -12.57 6.55 0.11
CA HIS A 70 -11.65 5.50 -0.31
C HIS A 70 -12.06 4.96 -1.70
N ALA A 71 -11.22 5.20 -2.71
CA ALA A 71 -11.41 4.64 -4.04
C ALA A 71 -11.36 3.10 -4.00
N ARG A 72 -12.36 2.46 -4.62
CA ARG A 72 -12.68 1.03 -4.39
C ARG A 72 -12.13 0.07 -5.44
N ALA A 73 -11.84 0.59 -6.63
CA ALA A 73 -11.24 -0.13 -7.75
C ALA A 73 -10.80 0.87 -8.82
N GLY A 74 -9.80 0.51 -9.61
CA GLY A 74 -9.35 1.29 -10.76
C GLY A 74 -8.24 0.57 -11.53
N SER A 75 -8.15 0.86 -12.83
CA SER A 75 -6.98 0.49 -13.63
C SER A 75 -5.96 1.61 -13.54
N GLY A 76 -5.00 1.50 -12.62
CA GLY A 76 -3.98 2.53 -12.39
C GLY A 76 -3.75 2.80 -10.91
N VAL A 77 -3.20 3.98 -10.62
CA VAL A 77 -3.02 4.47 -9.25
C VAL A 77 -4.39 4.64 -8.60
N ILE A 78 -4.54 4.09 -7.40
CA ILE A 78 -5.72 4.21 -6.57
C ILE A 78 -5.45 5.31 -5.55
N GLU A 79 -6.09 6.45 -5.72
CA GLU A 79 -5.96 7.56 -4.78
C GLU A 79 -6.80 7.31 -3.53
N ILE A 80 -6.17 7.43 -2.37
CA ILE A 80 -6.79 7.26 -1.08
C ILE A 80 -6.57 8.53 -0.27
N THR A 81 -7.66 9.23 0.02
CA THR A 81 -7.62 10.40 0.91
C THR A 81 -7.73 9.93 2.36
N LEU A 82 -6.71 10.21 3.15
CA LEU A 82 -6.65 9.87 4.56
C LEU A 82 -6.99 11.10 5.39
N HIS A 83 -8.00 10.94 6.25
CA HIS A 83 -8.40 11.98 7.17
C HIS A 83 -7.78 11.69 8.54
N PRO A 84 -7.32 12.71 9.27
CA PRO A 84 -7.00 12.53 10.68
C PRO A 84 -8.27 12.11 11.42
N ALA A 85 -8.19 11.11 12.30
CA ALA A 85 -9.32 10.74 13.12
C ALA A 85 -9.73 11.92 14.02
N THR A 86 -11.01 12.24 13.98
CA THR A 86 -11.61 13.28 14.83
C THR A 86 -12.63 12.65 15.78
N LEU A 87 -12.95 13.35 16.86
CA LEU A 87 -13.98 12.93 17.84
C LEU A 87 -15.37 13.48 17.49
N ASP A 88 -15.51 14.18 16.37
CA ASP A 88 -16.78 14.73 15.93
C ASP A 88 -17.56 13.66 15.15
N ASP A 89 -18.80 13.35 15.57
CA ASP A 89 -19.63 12.27 15.00
C ASP A 89 -19.86 12.37 13.48
N GLU A 90 -19.80 13.59 12.93
CA GLU A 90 -20.01 13.87 11.51
C GLU A 90 -18.71 13.88 10.68
N ALA A 91 -17.55 13.84 11.34
CA ALA A 91 -16.27 13.84 10.67
C ALA A 91 -15.69 12.42 10.54
N PRO A 92 -14.77 12.20 9.59
CA PRO A 92 -14.09 10.93 9.46
C PRO A 92 -13.39 10.53 10.76
N ASN A 93 -13.57 9.28 11.17
CA ASN A 93 -13.05 8.73 12.42
C ASN A 93 -12.24 7.45 12.21
N ASP A 94 -12.07 7.01 10.96
CA ASP A 94 -11.20 5.89 10.64
C ASP A 94 -9.72 6.27 10.74
N LEU A 95 -8.95 5.35 11.32
CA LEU A 95 -7.49 5.42 11.29
C LEU A 95 -6.94 4.56 10.16
N ALA A 96 -5.85 5.00 9.56
CA ALA A 96 -5.13 4.20 8.57
C ALA A 96 -3.63 4.25 8.83
N THR A 97 -2.99 3.13 8.54
CA THR A 97 -1.54 3.06 8.33
C THR A 97 -1.27 2.42 6.98
N TRP A 98 -0.08 2.63 6.45
CA TRP A 98 0.30 2.13 5.12
C TRP A 98 1.65 1.45 5.17
N ILE A 99 1.87 0.64 4.14
CA ILE A 99 3.09 -0.13 3.96
C ILE A 99 3.64 0.25 2.59
N GLY A 100 4.86 0.77 2.58
CA GLY A 100 5.65 0.96 1.37
C GLY A 100 6.38 -0.32 0.97
N ILE A 101 6.91 -0.35 -0.26
CA ILE A 101 7.67 -1.52 -0.73
C ILE A 101 8.97 -1.70 0.06
N ASP A 102 9.62 -0.60 0.48
CA ASP A 102 10.85 -0.64 1.26
C ASP A 102 10.60 -1.24 2.65
N ASP A 103 9.46 -0.95 3.29
CA ASP A 103 9.06 -1.56 4.56
C ASP A 103 9.00 -3.09 4.47
N VAL A 104 8.48 -3.61 3.35
CA VAL A 104 8.39 -5.05 3.09
C VAL A 104 9.78 -5.65 2.94
N PHE A 105 10.64 -5.04 2.13
CA PHE A 105 12.01 -5.52 1.92
C PHE A 105 12.85 -5.44 3.20
N ASP A 106 12.74 -4.36 3.97
CA ASP A 106 13.44 -4.21 5.25
C ASP A 106 12.96 -5.22 6.30
N ALA A 107 11.66 -5.52 6.34
CA ALA A 107 11.13 -6.58 7.20
C ALA A 107 11.65 -7.96 6.79
N LEU A 108 11.68 -8.26 5.49
CA LEU A 108 12.22 -9.51 4.97
C LEU A 108 13.72 -9.67 5.21
N ARG A 109 14.49 -8.58 5.10
CA ARG A 109 15.94 -8.60 5.35
C ARG A 109 16.27 -8.81 6.83
N ARG A 110 15.42 -8.32 7.74
CA ARG A 110 15.58 -8.57 9.19
C ARG A 110 15.33 -10.03 9.59
N ARG A 111 14.63 -10.80 8.76
CA ARG A 111 14.37 -12.22 9.00
C ARG A 111 15.59 -13.07 8.65
N ARG A 112 16.19 -13.70 9.67
CA ARG A 112 17.43 -14.49 9.52
C ARG A 112 17.31 -15.67 8.56
N ASP A 113 16.12 -16.23 8.40
CA ASP A 113 15.82 -17.34 7.48
C ASP A 113 15.74 -16.90 6.01
N HIS A 114 15.63 -15.60 5.73
CA HIS A 114 15.50 -15.05 4.38
C HIS A 114 16.63 -14.11 3.96
N ALA A 115 17.33 -13.50 4.92
CA ALA A 115 18.38 -12.51 4.67
C ALA A 115 19.46 -13.00 3.70
N SER A 116 20.02 -14.19 3.95
CA SER A 116 21.11 -14.74 3.12
C SER A 116 20.66 -15.05 1.68
N HIS A 117 19.43 -15.52 1.51
CA HIS A 117 18.86 -15.77 0.19
C HIS A 117 18.64 -14.47 -0.58
N LEU A 118 18.08 -13.45 0.08
CA LEU A 118 17.85 -12.13 -0.51
C LEU A 118 19.16 -11.44 -0.89
N ASP A 119 20.15 -11.44 0.00
CA ASP A 119 21.47 -10.88 -0.28
C ASP A 119 22.12 -11.56 -1.50
N ALA A 120 22.03 -12.89 -1.59
CA ALA A 120 22.57 -13.64 -2.73
C ALA A 120 21.80 -13.38 -4.04
N LEU A 121 20.49 -13.16 -3.97
CA LEU A 121 19.68 -12.79 -5.14
C LEU A 121 20.05 -11.37 -5.61
N LEU A 122 20.07 -10.40 -4.69
CA LEU A 122 20.43 -9.01 -4.98
C LEU A 122 21.85 -8.90 -5.57
N ALA A 123 22.82 -9.61 -5.00
CA ALA A 123 24.20 -9.63 -5.51
C ALA A 123 24.28 -10.21 -6.93
N ARG A 124 23.53 -11.29 -7.22
CA ARG A 124 23.47 -11.88 -8.57
C ARG A 124 22.85 -10.92 -9.58
N SER A 125 21.73 -10.29 -9.23
CA SER A 125 21.08 -9.31 -10.08
C SER A 125 21.97 -8.10 -10.34
N ALA A 126 22.62 -7.56 -9.30
CA ALA A 126 23.56 -6.45 -9.43
C ALA A 126 24.75 -6.79 -10.33
N ASN A 127 25.36 -7.97 -10.15
CA ASN A 127 26.47 -8.42 -10.98
C ASN A 127 26.05 -8.64 -12.44
N ALA A 128 24.88 -9.21 -12.68
CA ALA A 128 24.35 -9.38 -14.03
C ALA A 128 24.08 -8.02 -14.70
N LEU A 129 23.49 -7.07 -13.98
CA LEU A 129 23.25 -5.72 -14.47
C LEU A 129 24.58 -4.99 -14.76
N ALA A 130 25.54 -5.04 -13.84
CA ALA A 130 26.85 -4.44 -14.02
C ALA A 130 27.59 -5.03 -15.22
N GLY A 131 27.53 -6.35 -15.41
CA GLY A 131 28.10 -7.02 -16.58
C GLY A 131 27.47 -6.56 -17.90
N ARG A 132 26.14 -6.44 -17.95
CA ARG A 132 25.44 -5.94 -19.15
C ARG A 132 25.76 -4.47 -19.42
N LEU A 133 25.76 -3.63 -18.40
CA LEU A 133 26.11 -2.21 -18.53
C LEU A 133 27.56 -2.05 -18.97
N ALA A 134 28.50 -2.83 -18.46
CA ALA A 134 29.89 -2.79 -18.93
C ALA A 134 30.02 -3.20 -20.40
N ALA A 135 29.30 -4.25 -20.83
CA ALA A 135 29.34 -4.75 -22.21
C ALA A 135 28.63 -3.85 -23.24
N SER A 136 27.63 -3.06 -22.81
CA SER A 136 26.77 -2.27 -23.72
C SER A 136 26.65 -0.79 -23.34
N ARG A 137 27.60 -0.27 -22.55
CA ARG A 137 27.53 1.06 -21.91
C ARG A 137 27.21 2.17 -22.89
N THR A 138 27.92 2.22 -24.01
CA THR A 138 27.80 3.30 -25.00
C THR A 138 26.43 3.29 -25.68
N GLU A 139 25.93 2.11 -26.02
CA GLU A 139 24.59 1.90 -26.59
C GLU A 139 23.47 2.17 -25.59
N TRP A 140 23.69 1.88 -24.32
CA TRP A 140 22.73 2.14 -23.25
C TRP A 140 22.62 3.64 -22.97
N LEU A 141 23.77 4.33 -22.83
CA LEU A 141 23.82 5.79 -22.66
C LEU A 141 23.20 6.51 -23.86
N ALA A 142 23.47 6.07 -25.09
CA ALA A 142 22.88 6.68 -26.29
C ALA A 142 21.34 6.55 -26.37
N ARG A 143 20.74 5.59 -25.66
CA ARG A 143 19.28 5.37 -25.63
C ARG A 143 18.57 6.09 -24.47
N HIS A 144 19.31 6.55 -23.47
CA HIS A 144 18.76 7.08 -22.21
C HIS A 144 19.40 8.42 -21.78
N ALA A 145 20.16 9.06 -22.68
CA ALA A 145 20.61 10.45 -22.58
C ALA A 145 19.69 11.35 -23.39
#